data_AF-A0A1H7XIU1-F1
#
_entry.id   AF-A0A1H7XIU1-F1
#
_cell.length_a   1.000
_cell.length_b   1.000
_cell.length_c   1.000
_cell.angle_alpha   90.00
_cell.angle_beta   90.00
_cell.angle_gamma   90.00
#
_symmetry.space_group_name_H-M   'P 1'
#
loop_
_entity.id
_entity.type
_entity.pdbx_description
1 polymer ?
#
loop_
_entity_poly.entity_id
_entity_poly.type
_entity_poly.pdbx_seq_one_letter_code
_entity_poly.pdbx_strand_id
1 'polypeptide(L)'
;MFGRIKLHPFIKANPPHASCVPATKDLLGRYEGRLPVALLELWRKHGLGLYGRRQICLIDPDAWQSTLDRWIVSLPSATVRVPIALTPFGTLLFYRKLTATDEDVSTLNPVSRSTRVLSWSLADLFNGVLSDPGQVDEFIRPAMLDAGRQQAGALSAGEAYHVDPMLLSMQMLKIVRTDALALHQQLRAQVDREQAPPAPAPNSVSAALPEEYRCAFRDVERKDGHPSGLYLSTYIDWRRLLALQADGSYQLLFWKNDHKTGEPSGIRHYSGHYRAIETEGGDCLLRLDLVFTRNSLGSDVNDDALYLMQGRAGPLLLQACRLEDMATAIGGRATMGSSEHYFRPTRLADPFPGEDSDGMAAPAFEDLPAALQALVHREPLRATIVEVGAAPTDPDDSTVMVWVDLGSEDGLRMNMPLISPKSSPRALHGWVWEVSPRRCGIGIEVERDETGAIVNGPQAGDVLVTRAD
;
A
#
# COMPACT_ATOMS: atom_id res chain seq x y z
N MET A 1 -43.96 -17.88 15.52
CA MET A 1 -44.31 -17.15 16.76
C MET A 1 -43.01 -16.86 17.48
N PHE A 2 -42.62 -15.59 17.62
CA PHE A 2 -41.32 -15.23 18.21
C PHE A 2 -41.26 -15.57 19.71
N GLY A 3 -40.10 -16.01 20.18
CA GLY A 3 -39.88 -16.33 21.59
C GLY A 3 -39.98 -15.09 22.49
N ARG A 4 -40.28 -15.28 23.78
CA ARG A 4 -40.33 -14.19 24.77
C ARG A 4 -38.96 -13.96 25.40
N ILE A 5 -38.46 -12.72 25.35
CA ILE A 5 -37.26 -12.32 26.10
C ILE A 5 -37.57 -12.33 27.60
N LYS A 6 -36.69 -12.94 28.38
CA LYS A 6 -36.69 -12.96 29.84
C LYS A 6 -35.66 -11.95 30.33
N LEU A 7 -36.13 -10.79 30.80
CA LEU A 7 -35.24 -9.71 31.22
C LEU A 7 -34.43 -10.04 32.49
N HIS A 8 -35.01 -10.81 33.41
CA HIS A 8 -34.37 -11.07 34.71
C HIS A 8 -33.02 -11.83 34.59
N PRO A 9 -32.91 -12.94 33.85
CA PRO A 9 -31.62 -13.58 33.58
C PRO A 9 -30.59 -12.63 32.97
N PHE A 10 -30.98 -11.86 31.96
CA PHE A 10 -30.09 -10.91 31.29
C PHE A 10 -29.56 -9.84 32.26
N ILE A 11 -30.45 -9.19 33.03
CA ILE A 11 -30.07 -8.15 34.00
C ILE A 11 -29.20 -8.73 35.11
N LYS A 12 -29.46 -9.97 35.54
CA LYS A 12 -28.65 -10.65 36.56
C LYS A 12 -27.23 -10.92 36.06
N ALA A 13 -27.08 -11.39 34.82
CA ALA A 13 -25.79 -11.65 34.19
C ALA A 13 -25.06 -10.33 33.83
N ASN A 14 -25.80 -9.33 33.38
CA ASN A 14 -25.30 -8.05 32.92
C ASN A 14 -26.06 -6.91 33.60
N PRO A 15 -25.69 -6.53 34.83
CA PRO A 15 -26.34 -5.41 35.52
C PRO A 15 -26.10 -4.10 34.75
N PRO A 16 -27.12 -3.21 34.64
CA PRO A 16 -26.96 -1.91 34.01
C PRO A 16 -25.98 -1.04 34.80
N HIS A 17 -25.13 -0.30 34.09
CA HIS A 17 -24.26 0.69 34.70
C HIS A 17 -25.07 1.91 35.16
N ALA A 18 -24.56 2.63 36.17
CA ALA A 18 -25.23 3.82 36.71
C ALA A 18 -25.37 4.96 35.68
N SER A 19 -24.57 4.94 34.61
CA SER A 19 -24.62 5.92 33.52
C SER A 19 -25.65 5.58 32.43
N CYS A 20 -26.41 4.49 32.56
CA CYS A 20 -27.45 4.17 31.59
C CYS A 20 -28.59 5.20 31.66
N VAL A 21 -29.07 5.62 30.48
CA VAL A 21 -30.10 6.66 30.35
C VAL A 21 -31.40 6.02 29.86
N PRO A 22 -32.50 6.09 30.65
CA PRO A 22 -33.81 5.60 30.21
C PRO A 22 -34.24 6.17 28.86
N ALA A 23 -34.78 5.31 27.99
CA ALA A 23 -35.26 5.73 26.68
C ALA A 23 -36.44 6.70 26.80
N THR A 24 -36.48 7.71 25.92
CA THR A 24 -37.59 8.66 25.83
C THR A 24 -38.86 7.99 25.29
N LYS A 25 -40.04 8.56 25.59
CA LYS A 25 -41.32 8.05 25.06
C LYS A 25 -41.34 8.04 23.53
N ASP A 26 -40.74 9.07 22.92
CA ASP A 26 -40.67 9.18 21.46
C ASP A 26 -39.84 8.05 20.85
N LEU A 27 -38.67 7.75 21.44
CA LEU A 27 -37.84 6.64 21.00
C LEU A 27 -38.57 5.30 21.14
N LEU A 28 -39.21 5.06 22.29
CA LEU A 28 -39.98 3.83 22.52
C LEU A 28 -41.14 3.67 21.51
N GLY A 29 -41.85 4.75 21.21
CA GLY A 29 -42.96 4.75 20.24
C GLY A 29 -42.51 4.45 18.81
N ARG A 30 -41.32 4.91 18.39
CA ARG A 30 -40.76 4.61 17.06
C ARG A 30 -40.49 3.12 16.83
N TYR A 31 -40.14 2.39 17.89
CA TYR A 31 -39.80 0.96 17.82
C TYR A 31 -40.92 0.02 18.29
N GLU A 32 -42.06 0.57 18.71
CA GLU A 32 -43.25 -0.22 19.03
C GLU A 32 -43.72 -1.01 17.78
N GLY A 33 -43.99 -2.30 17.96
CA GLY A 33 -44.33 -3.21 16.86
C GLY A 33 -43.16 -3.60 15.93
N ARG A 34 -41.98 -2.97 16.08
CA ARG A 34 -40.75 -3.31 15.34
C ARG A 34 -39.80 -4.17 16.14
N LEU A 35 -39.70 -3.91 17.44
CA LEU A 35 -38.89 -4.69 18.38
C LEU A 35 -39.79 -5.40 19.42
N PRO A 36 -39.33 -6.50 20.02
CA PRO A 36 -40.08 -7.17 21.07
C PRO A 36 -40.35 -6.25 22.26
N VAL A 37 -41.59 -6.28 22.78
CA VAL A 37 -42.04 -5.44 23.91
C VAL A 37 -41.07 -5.50 25.10
N ALA A 38 -40.55 -6.68 25.42
CA ALA A 38 -39.60 -6.85 26.52
C ALA A 38 -38.29 -6.05 26.33
N LEU A 39 -37.79 -5.88 25.10
CA LEU A 39 -36.62 -5.03 24.85
C LEU A 39 -36.95 -3.55 25.09
N LEU A 40 -38.13 -3.10 24.66
CA LEU A 40 -38.61 -1.74 24.94
C LEU A 40 -38.83 -1.51 26.44
N GLU A 41 -39.28 -2.53 27.18
CA GLU A 41 -39.38 -2.46 28.64
C GLU A 41 -38.01 -2.34 29.32
N LEU A 42 -36.99 -3.03 28.80
CA LEU A 42 -35.61 -2.91 29.27
C LEU A 42 -35.10 -1.47 29.08
N TRP A 43 -35.26 -0.91 27.89
CA TRP A 43 -34.85 0.47 27.58
C TRP A 43 -35.60 1.49 28.44
N ARG A 44 -36.89 1.28 28.68
CA ARG A 44 -37.71 2.16 29.54
C ARG A 44 -37.26 2.13 31.01
N LYS A 45 -36.94 0.95 31.55
CA LYS A 45 -36.64 0.77 32.98
C LYS A 45 -35.17 0.96 33.34
N HIS A 46 -34.27 0.49 32.49
CA HIS A 46 -32.83 0.42 32.77
C HIS A 46 -31.98 1.24 31.81
N GLY A 47 -32.55 1.68 30.68
CA GLY A 47 -31.91 2.64 29.78
C GLY A 47 -30.95 2.06 28.76
N LEU A 48 -30.43 2.95 27.91
CA LEU A 48 -29.36 2.70 26.95
C LEU A 48 -28.02 3.06 27.60
N GLY A 49 -26.99 2.29 27.30
CA GLY A 49 -25.68 2.41 27.95
C GLY A 49 -25.02 1.05 28.20
N LEU A 50 -24.02 1.03 29.07
CA LEU A 50 -23.17 -0.14 29.33
C LEU A 50 -23.84 -1.13 30.29
N TYR A 51 -23.76 -2.42 29.96
CA TYR A 51 -24.28 -3.53 30.76
C TYR A 51 -23.19 -4.56 31.07
N GLY A 52 -23.14 -4.97 32.33
CA GLY A 52 -22.31 -6.09 32.80
C GLY A 52 -20.80 -5.85 32.74
N ARG A 53 -20.05 -6.86 33.17
CA ARG A 53 -18.58 -6.82 33.18
C ARG A 53 -17.98 -6.86 31.78
N ARG A 54 -18.71 -7.37 30.79
CA ARG A 54 -18.31 -7.41 29.39
C ARG A 54 -18.63 -6.12 28.63
N GLN A 55 -19.15 -5.09 29.31
CA GLN A 55 -19.34 -3.74 28.77
C GLN A 55 -20.10 -3.72 27.44
N ILE A 56 -21.16 -4.54 27.32
CA ILE A 56 -22.04 -4.50 26.16
C ILE A 56 -22.84 -3.20 26.23
N CYS A 57 -22.77 -2.37 25.21
CA CYS A 57 -23.47 -1.09 25.17
C CYS A 57 -24.78 -1.25 24.41
N LEU A 58 -25.94 -1.11 25.05
CA LEU A 58 -27.20 -0.91 24.34
C LEU A 58 -27.21 0.52 23.79
N ILE A 59 -27.57 0.68 22.52
CA ILE A 59 -27.42 1.94 21.77
C ILE A 59 -28.77 2.46 21.28
N ASP A 60 -28.83 3.77 21.03
CA ASP A 60 -29.95 4.38 20.32
C ASP A 60 -29.86 3.96 18.84
N PRO A 61 -30.83 3.20 18.30
CA PRO A 61 -30.73 2.74 16.93
C PRO A 61 -30.81 3.89 15.92
N ASP A 62 -31.48 5.00 16.23
CA ASP A 62 -31.60 6.14 15.31
C ASP A 62 -30.24 6.79 15.03
N ALA A 63 -29.36 6.85 16.05
CA ALA A 63 -28.01 7.37 15.90
C ALA A 63 -27.08 6.47 15.06
N TRP A 64 -27.42 5.18 14.94
CA TRP A 64 -26.58 4.16 14.31
C TRP A 64 -27.12 3.63 12.98
N GLN A 65 -28.38 3.92 12.65
CA GLN A 65 -29.03 3.38 11.46
C GLN A 65 -28.29 3.75 10.17
N SER A 66 -27.91 5.02 10.00
CA SER A 66 -27.17 5.48 8.81
C SER A 66 -25.81 4.79 8.64
N THR A 67 -25.15 4.48 9.76
CA THR A 67 -23.88 3.75 9.77
C THR A 67 -24.09 2.30 9.34
N LEU A 68 -25.09 1.62 9.89
CA LEU A 68 -25.44 0.25 9.52
C LEU A 68 -25.80 0.15 8.03
N ASP A 69 -26.64 1.07 7.55
CA ASP A 69 -27.11 1.11 6.16
C ASP A 69 -25.95 1.36 5.18
N ARG A 70 -25.00 2.22 5.55
CA ARG A 70 -23.77 2.41 4.77
C ARG A 70 -22.97 1.12 4.68
N TRP A 71 -22.76 0.42 5.79
CA TRP A 71 -21.97 -0.81 5.82
C TRP A 71 -22.61 -1.95 5.03
N ILE A 72 -23.93 -2.13 5.14
CA ILE A 72 -24.64 -3.24 4.52
C ILE A 72 -25.36 -2.76 3.25
N VAL A 73 -24.64 -2.79 2.13
CA VAL A 73 -25.18 -2.48 0.81
C VAL A 73 -26.15 -3.59 0.41
N SER A 74 -27.43 -3.39 0.68
CA SER A 74 -28.52 -4.24 0.19
C SER A 74 -29.68 -3.35 -0.23
N LEU A 75 -30.52 -3.85 -1.13
CA LEU A 75 -31.71 -3.10 -1.55
C LEU A 75 -32.58 -2.74 -0.32
N PRO A 76 -32.99 -1.47 -0.15
CA PRO A 76 -33.72 -1.00 1.02
C PRO A 76 -35.03 -1.76 1.34
N SER A 77 -35.57 -2.50 0.37
CA SER A 77 -36.85 -3.20 0.45
C SER A 77 -36.76 -4.65 0.94
N ALA A 78 -35.57 -5.23 1.17
CA ALA A 78 -35.45 -6.67 1.37
C ALA A 78 -35.65 -7.15 2.83
N THR A 79 -35.35 -6.33 3.85
CA THR A 79 -35.30 -6.78 5.26
C THR A 79 -35.26 -5.57 6.20
N VAL A 80 -36.07 -5.53 7.27
CA VAL A 80 -35.95 -4.50 8.32
C VAL A 80 -34.71 -4.79 9.17
N ARG A 81 -33.86 -3.79 9.37
CA ARG A 81 -32.64 -3.89 10.18
C ARG A 81 -32.62 -2.84 11.26
N VAL A 82 -32.29 -3.22 12.48
CA VAL A 82 -32.24 -2.29 13.62
C VAL A 82 -30.96 -2.52 14.41
N PRO A 83 -30.03 -1.55 14.48
CA PRO A 83 -28.86 -1.66 15.35
C PRO A 83 -29.28 -1.62 16.83
N ILE A 84 -28.82 -2.55 17.64
CA ILE A 84 -29.31 -2.72 19.03
C ILE A 84 -28.23 -2.64 20.09
N ALA A 85 -26.99 -3.02 19.78
CA ALA A 85 -25.89 -2.99 20.75
C ALA A 85 -24.52 -2.86 20.09
N LEU A 86 -23.51 -2.48 20.89
CA LEU A 86 -22.09 -2.54 20.55
C LEU A 86 -21.34 -3.41 21.56
N THR A 87 -20.34 -4.13 21.06
CA THR A 87 -19.30 -4.70 21.93
C THR A 87 -18.28 -3.62 22.33
N PRO A 88 -17.45 -3.87 23.36
CA PRO A 88 -16.37 -2.96 23.74
C PRO A 88 -15.34 -2.69 22.64
N PHE A 89 -15.32 -3.49 21.57
CA PHE A 89 -14.38 -3.35 20.45
C PHE A 89 -15.05 -2.77 19.19
N GLY A 90 -16.25 -2.19 19.34
CA GLY A 90 -16.97 -1.57 18.23
C GLY A 90 -17.62 -2.56 17.27
N THR A 91 -17.82 -3.83 17.64
CA THR A 91 -18.65 -4.73 16.83
C THR A 91 -20.11 -4.35 17.04
N LEU A 92 -20.80 -4.00 15.96
CA LEU A 92 -22.21 -3.63 15.96
C LEU A 92 -23.10 -4.87 15.90
N LEU A 93 -24.00 -5.02 16.86
CA LEU A 93 -25.06 -6.03 16.88
C LEU A 93 -26.33 -5.40 16.35
N PHE A 94 -26.98 -6.04 15.38
CA PHE A 94 -28.20 -5.55 14.77
C PHE A 94 -29.20 -6.67 14.55
N TYR A 95 -30.46 -6.37 14.82
CA TYR A 95 -31.61 -7.22 14.54
C TYR A 95 -31.94 -7.19 13.06
N ARG A 96 -32.35 -8.33 12.51
CA ARG A 96 -32.94 -8.44 11.18
C ARG A 96 -34.29 -9.13 11.26
N LYS A 97 -35.31 -8.50 10.69
CA LYS A 97 -36.59 -9.16 10.40
C LYS A 97 -36.58 -9.59 8.93
N LEU A 98 -36.28 -10.87 8.71
CA LEU A 98 -36.09 -11.47 7.39
C LEU A 98 -37.42 -11.68 6.68
N THR A 99 -38.42 -12.20 7.41
CA THR A 99 -39.78 -12.43 6.90
C THR A 99 -40.81 -12.03 7.96
N ALA A 100 -42.08 -12.34 7.74
CA ALA A 100 -43.11 -12.17 8.77
C ALA A 100 -42.87 -13.07 10.00
N THR A 101 -42.19 -14.21 9.82
CA THR A 101 -42.00 -15.25 10.84
C THR A 101 -40.54 -15.50 11.21
N ASP A 102 -39.60 -15.07 10.36
CA ASP A 102 -38.18 -15.33 10.52
C ASP A 102 -37.44 -14.05 10.86
N GLU A 103 -36.52 -14.18 11.81
CA GLU A 103 -35.68 -13.11 12.29
C GLU A 103 -34.31 -13.66 12.66
N ASP A 104 -33.33 -12.77 12.81
CA ASP A 104 -32.06 -13.10 13.43
C ASP A 104 -31.42 -11.87 14.09
N VAL A 105 -30.32 -12.11 14.79
CA VAL A 105 -29.41 -11.07 15.25
C VAL A 105 -28.05 -11.35 14.63
N SER A 106 -27.52 -10.35 13.94
CA SER A 106 -26.24 -10.41 13.26
C SER A 106 -25.25 -9.40 13.85
N THR A 107 -23.98 -9.67 13.63
CA THR A 107 -22.86 -8.80 13.99
C THR A 107 -22.26 -8.18 12.74
N LEU A 108 -21.74 -6.97 12.87
CA LEU A 108 -20.90 -6.28 11.89
C LEU A 108 -19.63 -5.84 12.61
N ASN A 109 -18.49 -6.42 12.23
CA ASN A 109 -17.19 -5.99 12.70
C ASN A 109 -16.57 -5.02 11.67
N PRO A 110 -16.40 -3.72 12.00
CA PRO A 110 -15.91 -2.74 11.04
C PRO A 110 -14.42 -2.91 10.72
N VAL A 111 -13.64 -3.56 11.61
CA VAL A 111 -12.20 -3.79 11.41
C VAL A 111 -11.97 -4.95 10.45
N SER A 112 -12.62 -6.10 10.69
CA SER A 112 -12.54 -7.26 9.80
C SER A 112 -13.48 -7.20 8.60
N ARG A 113 -14.30 -6.14 8.50
CA ARG A 113 -15.26 -5.88 7.41
C ARG A 113 -16.21 -7.05 7.17
N SER A 114 -16.59 -7.76 8.23
CA SER A 114 -17.34 -9.01 8.13
C SER A 114 -18.63 -8.97 8.94
N THR A 115 -19.62 -9.72 8.45
CA THR A 115 -20.87 -9.95 9.16
C THR A 115 -21.05 -11.41 9.50
N ARG A 116 -21.61 -11.70 10.69
CA ARG A 116 -21.91 -13.07 11.12
C ARG A 116 -23.25 -13.11 11.84
N VAL A 117 -24.07 -14.12 11.54
CA VAL A 117 -25.29 -14.42 12.33
C VAL A 117 -24.84 -14.86 13.72
N LEU A 118 -25.26 -14.13 14.75
CA LEU A 118 -24.92 -14.42 16.14
C LEU A 118 -25.99 -15.29 16.81
N SER A 119 -27.26 -15.07 16.48
CA SER A 119 -28.37 -15.84 17.00
C SER A 119 -29.55 -15.79 16.02
N TRP A 120 -30.36 -16.85 16.01
CA TRP A 120 -31.54 -16.98 15.15
C TRP A 120 -32.80 -16.31 15.71
N SER A 121 -32.72 -15.66 16.87
CA SER A 121 -33.82 -14.80 17.34
C SER A 121 -33.35 -13.79 18.37
N LEU A 122 -34.09 -12.70 18.51
CA LEU A 122 -33.80 -11.70 19.54
C LEU A 122 -34.05 -12.28 20.95
N ALA A 123 -34.97 -13.23 21.06
CA ALA A 123 -35.22 -13.98 22.29
C ALA A 123 -34.03 -14.83 22.72
N ASP A 124 -33.45 -15.60 21.80
CA ASP A 124 -32.29 -16.46 22.07
C ASP A 124 -31.03 -15.63 22.36
N LEU A 125 -30.82 -14.51 21.66
CA LEU A 125 -29.75 -13.56 21.99
C LEU A 125 -29.79 -13.18 23.47
N PHE A 126 -30.92 -12.69 23.98
CA PHE A 126 -30.99 -12.22 25.37
C PHE A 126 -31.07 -13.36 26.39
N ASN A 127 -31.77 -14.45 26.07
CA ASN A 127 -32.02 -15.54 27.02
C ASN A 127 -30.86 -16.54 27.12
N GLY A 128 -30.19 -16.80 26.00
CA GLY A 128 -29.08 -17.75 25.89
C GLY A 128 -27.76 -16.99 25.82
N VAL A 129 -27.48 -16.38 24.67
CA VAL A 129 -26.15 -15.84 24.34
C VAL A 129 -25.66 -14.80 25.35
N LEU A 130 -26.45 -13.76 25.61
CA LEU A 130 -26.04 -12.67 26.50
C LEU A 130 -26.18 -13.01 27.99
N SER A 131 -27.01 -13.99 28.33
CA SER A 131 -27.20 -14.42 29.72
C SER A 131 -26.18 -15.47 30.18
N ASP A 132 -25.46 -16.10 29.24
CA ASP A 132 -24.40 -17.07 29.50
C ASP A 132 -23.01 -16.43 29.32
N PRO A 133 -22.23 -16.25 30.39
CA PRO A 133 -20.87 -15.70 30.29
C PRO A 133 -19.96 -16.46 29.33
N GLY A 134 -20.09 -17.78 29.22
CA GLY A 134 -19.26 -18.59 28.31
C GLY A 134 -19.51 -18.24 26.85
N GLN A 135 -20.77 -18.04 26.47
CA GLN A 135 -21.17 -17.61 25.13
C GLN A 135 -20.70 -16.18 24.82
N VAL A 136 -20.78 -15.27 25.80
CA VAL A 136 -20.27 -13.89 25.62
C VAL A 136 -18.76 -13.87 25.43
N ASP A 137 -18.02 -14.75 26.10
CA ASP A 137 -16.55 -14.81 26.05
C ASP A 137 -16.01 -15.22 24.68
N GLU A 138 -16.81 -15.95 23.88
CA GLU A 138 -16.43 -16.35 22.52
C GLU A 138 -16.22 -15.15 21.58
N PHE A 139 -17.00 -14.08 21.77
CA PHE A 139 -16.93 -12.89 20.91
C PHE A 139 -16.48 -11.61 21.64
N ILE A 140 -16.42 -11.61 22.98
CA ILE A 140 -15.77 -10.58 23.79
C ILE A 140 -14.71 -11.25 24.65
N ARG A 141 -13.51 -11.44 24.07
CA ARG A 141 -12.41 -12.13 24.75
C ARG A 141 -12.03 -11.41 26.06
N PRO A 142 -12.11 -12.08 27.23
CA PRO A 142 -11.85 -11.43 28.51
C PRO A 142 -10.45 -10.82 28.61
N ALA A 143 -9.42 -11.55 28.16
CA ALA A 143 -8.04 -11.09 28.18
C ALA A 143 -7.83 -9.78 27.38
N MET A 144 -8.50 -9.64 26.22
CA MET A 144 -8.42 -8.41 25.42
C MET A 144 -9.12 -7.25 26.12
N LEU A 145 -10.24 -7.52 26.78
CA LEU A 145 -10.98 -6.49 27.51
C LEU A 145 -10.19 -5.99 28.72
N ASP A 146 -9.54 -6.89 29.45
CA ASP A 146 -8.67 -6.56 30.57
C ASP A 146 -7.45 -5.75 30.11
N ALA A 147 -6.83 -6.13 28.99
CA ALA A 147 -5.74 -5.36 28.38
C ALA A 147 -6.19 -3.95 27.98
N GLY A 148 -7.38 -3.82 27.36
CA GLY A 148 -7.93 -2.51 26.99
C GLY A 148 -8.16 -1.60 28.19
N ARG A 149 -8.68 -2.16 29.29
CA ARG A 149 -8.84 -1.41 30.56
C ARG A 149 -7.51 -0.97 31.16
N GLN A 150 -6.50 -1.85 31.13
CA GLN A 150 -5.18 -1.55 31.68
C GLN A 150 -4.45 -0.46 30.88
N GLN A 151 -4.51 -0.53 29.54
CA GLN A 151 -3.79 0.42 28.69
C GLN A 151 -4.53 1.74 28.50
N ALA A 152 -5.85 1.70 28.30
CA ALA A 152 -6.61 2.85 27.85
C ALA A 152 -7.60 3.39 28.89
N GLY A 153 -7.85 2.66 29.99
CA GLY A 153 -8.83 3.00 31.02
C GLY A 153 -10.25 2.55 30.67
N ALA A 154 -11.22 2.82 31.57
CA ALA A 154 -12.61 2.38 31.37
C ALA A 154 -13.33 3.13 30.23
N LEU A 155 -14.18 2.42 29.48
CA LEU A 155 -15.07 3.00 28.48
C LEU A 155 -16.26 3.74 29.10
N SER A 156 -16.59 4.87 28.48
CA SER A 156 -17.85 5.59 28.62
C SER A 156 -18.87 5.10 27.59
N ALA A 157 -20.14 5.52 27.71
CA ALA A 157 -21.14 5.22 26.70
C ALA A 157 -20.75 5.84 25.34
N GLY A 158 -20.85 5.07 24.25
CA GLY A 158 -20.46 5.49 22.90
C GLY A 158 -18.97 5.30 22.58
N GLU A 159 -18.13 4.95 23.55
CA GLU A 159 -16.72 4.63 23.31
C GLU A 159 -16.49 3.15 23.00
N ALA A 160 -15.44 2.86 22.25
CA ALA A 160 -14.91 1.53 22.01
C ALA A 160 -13.38 1.50 22.14
N TYR A 161 -12.83 0.34 22.45
CA TYR A 161 -11.41 0.05 22.30
C TYR A 161 -11.10 -0.26 20.84
N HIS A 162 -10.23 0.56 20.25
CA HIS A 162 -9.65 0.28 18.95
C HIS A 162 -8.27 -0.35 19.13
N VAL A 163 -8.08 -1.51 18.49
CA VAL A 163 -6.79 -2.19 18.40
C VAL A 163 -6.17 -1.80 17.07
N ASP A 164 -4.97 -1.25 17.09
CA ASP A 164 -4.24 -0.92 15.86
C ASP A 164 -3.89 -2.22 15.10
N PRO A 165 -4.45 -2.44 13.90
CA PRO A 165 -4.23 -3.68 13.16
C PRO A 165 -2.78 -3.84 12.69
N MET A 166 -2.06 -2.75 12.39
CA MET A 166 -0.66 -2.83 11.94
C MET A 166 0.25 -3.30 13.06
N LEU A 167 0.07 -2.74 14.27
CA LEU A 167 0.87 -3.14 15.42
C LEU A 167 0.55 -4.57 15.84
N LEU A 168 -0.72 -4.97 15.80
CA LEU A 168 -1.13 -6.34 16.11
C LEU A 168 -0.43 -7.37 15.20
N SER A 169 -0.32 -7.08 13.90
CA SER A 169 0.43 -7.91 12.94
C SER A 169 1.93 -7.99 13.24
N MET A 170 2.50 -6.95 13.87
CA MET A 170 3.90 -6.92 14.32
C MET A 170 4.09 -7.48 15.74
N GLN A 171 3.09 -8.20 16.28
CA GLN A 171 3.07 -8.74 17.65
C GLN A 171 3.18 -7.66 18.74
N MET A 172 2.86 -6.41 18.41
CA MET A 172 2.80 -5.29 19.34
C MET A 172 1.34 -4.92 19.63
N LEU A 173 0.96 -4.78 20.90
CA LEU A 173 -0.42 -4.44 21.25
C LEU A 173 -0.53 -2.97 21.66
N LYS A 174 -1.22 -2.17 20.84
CA LYS A 174 -1.64 -0.82 21.21
C LYS A 174 -3.15 -0.73 21.16
N ILE A 175 -3.74 -0.43 22.32
CA ILE A 175 -5.18 -0.24 22.47
C ILE A 175 -5.45 1.21 22.85
N VAL A 176 -6.35 1.86 22.13
CA VAL A 176 -6.78 3.24 22.42
C VAL A 176 -8.30 3.27 22.58
N ARG A 177 -8.80 4.18 23.41
CA ARG A 177 -10.23 4.51 23.46
C ARG A 177 -10.54 5.47 22.32
N THR A 178 -11.66 5.25 21.65
CA THR A 178 -12.16 6.12 20.59
C THR A 178 -13.68 6.19 20.65
N ASP A 179 -14.25 7.26 20.10
CA ASP A 179 -15.66 7.31 19.77
C ASP A 179 -15.97 6.20 18.74
N ALA A 180 -16.94 5.33 19.06
CA ALA A 180 -17.24 4.15 18.26
C ALA A 180 -17.90 4.54 16.92
N LEU A 181 -18.72 5.59 16.90
CA LEU A 181 -19.41 6.01 15.68
C LEU A 181 -18.42 6.62 14.69
N ALA A 182 -17.53 7.50 15.16
CA ALA A 182 -16.44 8.07 14.40
C ALA A 182 -15.51 6.99 13.85
N LEU A 183 -15.18 5.97 14.66
CA LEU A 183 -14.39 4.81 14.22
C LEU A 183 -15.07 4.09 13.03
N HIS A 184 -16.36 3.79 13.15
CA HIS A 184 -17.12 3.17 12.06
C HIS A 184 -17.14 4.03 10.79
N GLN A 185 -17.32 5.34 10.93
CA GLN A 185 -17.34 6.28 9.81
C GLN A 185 -15.97 6.33 9.11
N GLN A 186 -14.88 6.40 9.87
CA GLN A 186 -13.51 6.38 9.36
C GLN A 186 -13.21 5.08 8.61
N LEU A 187 -13.49 3.92 9.22
CA LEU A 187 -13.24 2.61 8.62
C LEU A 187 -14.09 2.40 7.36
N ARG A 188 -15.34 2.90 7.35
CA ARG A 188 -16.18 2.83 6.16
C ARG A 188 -15.66 3.73 5.04
N ALA A 189 -15.23 4.94 5.36
CA ALA A 189 -14.64 5.85 4.38
C ALA A 189 -13.37 5.24 3.74
N GLN A 190 -12.59 4.47 4.49
CA GLN A 190 -11.47 3.72 3.94
C GLN A 190 -11.93 2.67 2.91
N VAL A 191 -12.98 1.88 3.22
CA VAL A 191 -13.55 0.93 2.25
C VAL A 191 -14.07 1.64 0.99
N ASP A 192 -14.79 2.75 1.16
CA ASP A 192 -15.30 3.55 0.04
C ASP A 192 -14.13 4.07 -0.83
N ARG A 193 -13.01 4.48 -0.24
CA ARG A 193 -11.79 4.88 -0.96
C ARG A 193 -11.14 3.72 -1.72
N GLU A 194 -11.05 2.54 -1.11
CA GLU A 194 -10.48 1.36 -1.76
C GLU A 194 -11.32 0.89 -2.96
N GLN A 195 -12.65 0.99 -2.85
CA GLN A 195 -13.59 0.64 -3.92
C GLN A 195 -13.78 1.72 -4.98
N ALA A 196 -13.37 2.97 -4.70
CA ALA A 196 -13.46 4.05 -5.68
C ALA A 196 -12.70 3.69 -6.96
N PRO A 197 -13.23 4.09 -8.15
CA PRO A 197 -12.48 3.99 -9.38
C PRO A 197 -11.17 4.77 -9.22
N PRO A 198 -10.07 4.33 -9.87
CA PRO A 198 -8.83 5.09 -9.89
C PRO A 198 -9.10 6.54 -10.32
N ALA A 199 -8.46 7.50 -9.66
CA ALA A 199 -8.46 8.87 -10.12
C ALA A 199 -7.92 8.91 -11.55
N PRO A 200 -8.47 9.79 -12.42
CA PRO A 200 -7.90 9.97 -13.75
C PRO A 200 -6.44 10.38 -13.59
N ALA A 201 -5.56 9.74 -14.37
CA ALA A 201 -4.15 10.09 -14.36
C ALA A 201 -3.98 11.58 -14.73
N PRO A 202 -3.08 12.30 -14.04
CA PRO A 202 -2.82 13.69 -14.38
C PRO A 202 -2.36 13.80 -15.84
N ASN A 203 -2.97 14.71 -16.58
CA ASN A 203 -2.72 14.89 -18.01
C ASN A 203 -1.48 15.75 -18.32
N SER A 204 -0.85 16.34 -17.31
CA SER A 204 0.37 17.12 -17.43
C SER A 204 1.20 17.10 -16.15
N VAL A 205 2.47 17.47 -16.26
CA VAL A 205 3.37 17.64 -15.09
C VAL A 205 2.79 18.66 -14.09
N SER A 206 2.26 19.78 -14.57
CA SER A 206 1.60 20.81 -13.75
C SER A 206 0.36 20.31 -13.00
N ALA A 207 -0.44 19.44 -13.62
CA ALA A 207 -1.61 18.86 -12.98
C ALA A 207 -1.22 17.90 -11.84
N ALA A 208 -0.13 17.15 -12.01
CA ALA A 208 0.37 16.21 -11.00
C ALA A 208 1.15 16.87 -9.85
N LEU A 209 1.72 18.06 -10.09
CA LEU A 209 2.53 18.79 -9.13
C LEU A 209 1.71 19.10 -7.85
N PRO A 210 2.26 18.83 -6.65
CA PRO A 210 1.61 19.21 -5.41
C PRO A 210 1.36 20.72 -5.37
N GLU A 211 0.17 21.12 -4.95
CA GLU A 211 -0.31 22.50 -5.04
C GLU A 211 0.65 23.49 -4.37
N GLU A 212 1.20 23.13 -3.21
CA GLU A 212 2.14 23.94 -2.43
C GLU A 212 3.46 24.25 -3.15
N TYR A 213 3.87 23.43 -4.14
CA TYR A 213 5.12 23.64 -4.90
C TYR A 213 4.91 24.22 -6.30
N ARG A 214 3.66 24.44 -6.74
CA ARG A 214 3.39 24.98 -8.10
C ARG A 214 4.03 26.35 -8.34
N CYS A 215 4.19 27.16 -7.29
CA CYS A 215 4.85 28.47 -7.42
C CYS A 215 6.39 28.38 -7.49
N ALA A 216 6.98 27.30 -6.96
CA ALA A 216 8.42 27.07 -6.91
C ALA A 216 8.99 26.56 -8.24
N PHE A 217 8.15 25.90 -9.05
CA PHE A 217 8.52 25.39 -10.36
C PHE A 217 7.91 26.22 -11.49
N ARG A 218 8.73 26.56 -12.47
CA ARG A 218 8.35 27.24 -13.71
C ARG A 218 9.11 26.60 -14.85
N ASP A 219 8.63 26.76 -16.08
CA ASP A 219 9.44 26.42 -17.25
C ASP A 219 10.71 27.26 -17.24
N VAL A 220 11.86 26.58 -17.38
CA VAL A 220 13.18 27.22 -17.41
C VAL A 220 13.69 27.16 -18.85
N GLU A 221 14.09 28.32 -19.39
CA GLU A 221 14.67 28.39 -20.72
C GLU A 221 15.97 27.59 -20.79
N ARG A 222 16.07 26.74 -21.83
CA ARG A 222 17.28 26.00 -22.12
C ARG A 222 18.23 26.85 -22.95
N LYS A 223 19.52 26.72 -22.65
CA LYS A 223 20.60 27.28 -23.45
C LYS A 223 21.44 26.12 -23.98
N ASP A 224 21.79 26.16 -25.25
CA ASP A 224 22.57 25.10 -25.88
C ASP A 224 23.90 24.87 -25.14
N GLY A 225 24.22 23.61 -24.86
CA GLY A 225 25.40 23.22 -24.10
C GLY A 225 25.37 23.55 -22.59
N HIS A 226 24.32 24.22 -22.09
CA HIS A 226 24.17 24.54 -20.67
C HIS A 226 23.18 23.57 -20.00
N PRO A 227 23.39 23.16 -18.74
CA PRO A 227 22.48 22.27 -18.02
C PRO A 227 21.15 22.93 -17.59
N SER A 228 20.94 24.22 -17.85
CA SER A 228 19.73 24.90 -17.38
C SER A 228 18.49 24.39 -18.12
N GLY A 229 17.43 24.15 -17.36
CA GLY A 229 16.19 23.60 -17.89
C GLY A 229 15.35 22.93 -16.81
N LEU A 230 14.17 22.48 -17.22
CA LEU A 230 13.30 21.63 -16.42
C LEU A 230 13.43 20.18 -16.89
N TYR A 231 13.61 19.28 -15.94
CA TYR A 231 13.89 17.87 -16.17
C TYR A 231 13.00 16.99 -15.28
N LEU A 232 12.44 15.94 -15.88
CA LEU A 232 11.53 15.00 -15.24
C LEU A 232 12.13 13.60 -15.27
N SER A 233 12.16 12.95 -14.12
CA SER A 233 12.35 11.51 -14.00
C SER A 233 11.11 10.92 -13.37
N THR A 234 10.69 9.77 -13.88
CA THR A 234 9.46 9.10 -13.50
C THR A 234 9.71 7.59 -13.43
N TYR A 235 9.11 6.94 -12.46
CA TYR A 235 9.16 5.50 -12.28
C TYR A 235 7.92 5.04 -11.55
N ILE A 236 7.04 4.34 -12.28
CA ILE A 236 5.73 3.88 -11.78
C ILE A 236 4.91 5.09 -11.30
N ASP A 237 4.72 5.22 -9.99
CA ASP A 237 3.97 6.28 -9.33
C ASP A 237 4.87 7.36 -8.72
N TRP A 238 6.20 7.15 -8.71
CA TRP A 238 7.19 8.11 -8.23
C TRP A 238 7.63 9.07 -9.32
N ARG A 239 7.75 10.34 -8.95
CA ARG A 239 8.10 11.45 -9.83
C ARG A 239 9.18 12.29 -9.19
N ARG A 240 10.11 12.75 -10.00
CA ARG A 240 11.15 13.70 -9.64
C ARG A 240 11.22 14.81 -10.67
N LEU A 241 11.09 16.04 -10.21
CA LEU A 241 11.18 17.23 -11.04
C LEU A 241 12.38 18.05 -10.60
N LEU A 242 13.32 18.24 -11.50
CA LEU A 242 14.54 19.00 -11.29
C LEU A 242 14.52 20.25 -12.19
N ALA A 243 14.53 21.43 -11.57
CA ALA A 243 14.75 22.69 -12.26
C ALA A 243 16.18 23.15 -12.01
N LEU A 244 16.95 23.34 -13.08
CA LEU A 244 18.32 23.88 -13.04
C LEU A 244 18.30 25.28 -13.65
N GLN A 245 18.67 26.28 -12.87
CA GLN A 245 18.71 27.67 -13.29
C GLN A 245 20.07 28.06 -13.87
N ALA A 246 20.09 29.04 -14.78
CA ALA A 246 21.33 29.49 -15.40
C ALA A 246 22.32 30.15 -14.43
N ASP A 247 21.88 30.55 -13.24
CA ASP A 247 22.72 31.12 -12.18
C ASP A 247 23.38 30.06 -11.29
N GLY A 248 23.16 28.76 -11.58
CA GLY A 248 23.70 27.66 -10.78
C GLY A 248 22.81 27.23 -9.62
N SER A 249 21.60 27.80 -9.45
CA SER A 249 20.64 27.32 -8.46
C SER A 249 19.79 26.15 -8.97
N TYR A 250 19.30 25.29 -8.06
CA TYR A 250 18.35 24.23 -8.41
C TYR A 250 17.16 24.12 -7.46
N GLN A 251 16.11 23.48 -7.96
CA GLN A 251 14.97 22.98 -7.19
C GLN A 251 14.76 21.52 -7.58
N LEU A 252 14.72 20.61 -6.60
CA LEU A 252 14.47 19.19 -6.82
C LEU A 252 13.30 18.75 -5.94
N LEU A 253 12.26 18.21 -6.57
CA LEU A 253 11.05 17.75 -5.89
C LEU A 253 10.81 16.27 -6.19
N PHE A 254 10.62 15.49 -5.14
CA PHE A 254 10.16 14.10 -5.17
C PHE A 254 8.72 14.06 -4.71
N TRP A 255 7.86 13.32 -5.40
CA TRP A 255 6.52 13.01 -4.91
C TRP A 255 5.97 11.75 -5.59
N LYS A 256 4.89 11.22 -5.04
CA LYS A 256 4.03 10.24 -5.71
C LYS A 256 2.59 10.74 -5.73
N ASN A 257 1.83 10.37 -6.73
CA ASN A 257 0.38 10.59 -6.75
C ASN A 257 -0.29 9.25 -6.45
N ASP A 258 -1.17 9.22 -5.45
CA ASP A 258 -1.92 8.03 -5.13
C ASP A 258 -2.77 7.60 -6.35
N HIS A 259 -2.65 6.35 -6.77
CA HIS A 259 -3.35 5.86 -7.96
C HIS A 259 -4.88 5.86 -7.83
N LYS A 260 -5.42 5.87 -6.59
CA LYS A 260 -6.86 5.92 -6.32
C LYS A 260 -7.37 7.34 -6.20
N THR A 261 -6.70 8.19 -5.43
CA THR A 261 -7.19 9.55 -5.13
C THR A 261 -6.57 10.63 -5.99
N GLY A 262 -5.42 10.37 -6.62
CA GLY A 262 -4.59 11.34 -7.30
C GLY A 262 -3.80 12.26 -6.36
N GLU A 263 -4.03 12.15 -5.04
CA GLU A 263 -3.45 13.06 -4.05
C GLU A 263 -1.92 12.87 -3.98
N PRO A 264 -1.15 13.96 -3.91
CA PRO A 264 0.28 13.89 -3.77
C PRO A 264 0.67 13.43 -2.36
N SER A 265 1.67 12.56 -2.26
CA SER A 265 2.25 12.11 -1.00
C SER A 265 3.73 11.79 -1.15
N GLY A 266 4.41 11.44 -0.05
CA GLY A 266 5.85 11.14 -0.07
C GLY A 266 6.72 12.32 -0.49
N ILE A 267 6.22 13.55 -0.27
CA ILE A 267 6.79 14.77 -0.83
C ILE A 267 8.12 15.09 -0.13
N ARG A 268 9.18 15.30 -0.93
CA ARG A 268 10.49 15.74 -0.46
C ARG A 268 11.02 16.80 -1.40
N HIS A 269 11.46 17.92 -0.85
CA HIS A 269 11.89 19.07 -1.62
C HIS A 269 13.28 19.51 -1.19
N TYR A 270 14.12 19.80 -2.18
CA TYR A 270 15.48 20.27 -2.00
C TYR A 270 15.71 21.49 -2.88
N SER A 271 16.51 22.42 -2.38
CA SER A 271 16.94 23.60 -3.12
C SER A 271 18.35 23.98 -2.70
N GLY A 272 19.15 24.44 -3.64
CA GLY A 272 20.53 24.83 -3.36
C GLY A 272 21.25 25.24 -4.62
N HIS A 273 22.56 24.99 -4.67
CA HIS A 273 23.40 25.28 -5.82
C HIS A 273 23.99 24.00 -6.41
N TYR A 274 24.10 23.98 -7.73
CA TYR A 274 24.82 22.94 -8.44
C TYR A 274 26.10 23.50 -9.06
N ARG A 275 27.07 22.61 -9.29
CA ARG A 275 28.29 22.93 -10.03
C ARG A 275 28.42 21.99 -11.21
N ALA A 276 28.76 22.53 -12.38
CA ALA A 276 29.21 21.75 -13.51
C ALA A 276 30.73 21.54 -13.40
N ILE A 277 31.16 20.28 -13.49
CA ILE A 277 32.54 19.85 -13.38
C ILE A 277 32.88 19.12 -14.67
N GLU A 278 33.90 19.59 -15.39
CA GLU A 278 34.44 18.87 -16.52
C GLU A 278 35.30 17.70 -16.01
N THR A 279 35.00 16.49 -16.46
CA THR A 279 35.76 15.29 -16.08
C THR A 279 36.99 15.13 -16.98
N GLU A 280 37.94 14.29 -16.56
CA GLU A 280 39.12 13.96 -17.39
C GLU A 280 38.73 13.35 -18.75
N GLY A 281 37.56 12.72 -18.85
CA GLY A 281 37.02 12.16 -20.09
C GLY A 281 36.31 13.19 -20.99
N GLY A 282 36.29 14.48 -20.61
CA GLY A 282 35.57 15.54 -21.34
C GLY A 282 34.06 15.56 -21.09
N ASP A 283 33.56 14.77 -20.13
CA ASP A 283 32.15 14.79 -19.76
C ASP A 283 31.83 15.97 -18.83
N CYS A 284 30.58 16.41 -18.81
CA CYS A 284 30.08 17.37 -17.84
C CYS A 284 29.32 16.65 -16.71
N LEU A 285 29.91 16.63 -15.52
CA LEU A 285 29.28 16.12 -14.31
C LEU A 285 28.70 17.26 -13.48
N LEU A 286 27.40 17.24 -13.26
CA LEU A 286 26.70 18.14 -12.35
C LEU A 286 26.76 17.57 -10.93
N ARG A 287 27.12 18.40 -9.95
CA ARG A 287 27.06 18.09 -8.51
C ARG A 287 26.09 19.03 -7.81
N LEU A 288 25.02 18.49 -7.26
CA LEU A 288 24.03 19.21 -6.45
C LEU A 288 24.44 19.16 -4.98
N ASP A 289 24.35 20.28 -4.28
CA ASP A 289 24.64 20.37 -2.84
C ASP A 289 23.49 19.89 -1.95
N LEU A 290 22.98 18.67 -2.18
CA LEU A 290 21.83 18.13 -1.46
C LEU A 290 22.07 18.13 0.07
N VAL A 291 21.20 18.84 0.81
CA VAL A 291 21.21 18.88 2.27
C VAL A 291 20.08 18.01 2.82
N PHE A 292 20.44 16.91 3.49
CA PHE A 292 19.45 15.96 4.01
C PHE A 292 18.76 16.45 5.28
N THR A 293 17.48 16.12 5.35
CA THR A 293 16.60 16.42 6.47
C THR A 293 16.09 15.12 7.08
N ARG A 294 15.37 15.21 8.20
CA ARG A 294 14.70 14.04 8.82
C ARG A 294 13.72 13.30 7.90
N ASN A 295 13.27 13.95 6.82
CA ASN A 295 12.32 13.37 5.86
C ASN A 295 13.03 12.80 4.62
N SER A 296 14.35 12.98 4.50
CA SER A 296 15.14 12.47 3.38
C SER A 296 15.25 10.95 3.42
N LEU A 297 15.26 10.33 2.24
CA LEU A 297 15.58 8.91 2.09
C LEU A 297 17.05 8.75 1.74
N GLY A 298 17.65 7.64 2.18
CA GLY A 298 19.05 7.35 1.83
C GLY A 298 19.28 7.27 0.31
N SER A 299 18.26 6.87 -0.46
CA SER A 299 18.29 6.84 -1.91
C SER A 299 18.29 8.22 -2.58
N ASP A 300 17.90 9.29 -1.89
CA ASP A 300 17.86 10.64 -2.47
C ASP A 300 19.29 11.12 -2.85
N VAL A 301 20.33 10.51 -2.26
CA VAL A 301 21.74 10.75 -2.62
C VAL A 301 22.04 10.40 -4.07
N ASN A 302 21.27 9.51 -4.69
CA ASN A 302 21.51 9.07 -6.07
C ASN A 302 21.33 10.21 -7.09
N ASP A 303 20.67 11.30 -6.70
CA ASP A 303 20.43 12.49 -7.51
C ASP A 303 21.45 13.63 -7.26
N ASP A 304 22.48 13.41 -6.43
CA ASP A 304 23.51 14.40 -6.12
C ASP A 304 24.52 14.62 -7.27
N ALA A 305 24.66 13.62 -8.15
CA ALA A 305 25.67 13.57 -9.20
C ALA A 305 25.06 13.11 -10.52
N LEU A 306 25.00 14.02 -11.49
CA LEU A 306 24.30 13.80 -12.75
C LEU A 306 25.22 14.13 -13.94
N TYR A 307 25.45 13.17 -14.83
CA TYR A 307 26.12 13.45 -16.11
C TYR A 307 25.16 14.14 -17.07
N LEU A 308 25.60 15.28 -17.61
CA LEU A 308 24.89 15.96 -18.68
C LEU A 308 25.26 15.29 -20.01
N MET A 309 24.30 14.58 -20.61
CA MET A 309 24.44 13.98 -21.93
C MET A 309 23.80 14.91 -22.97
N GLN A 310 24.59 15.35 -23.95
CA GLN A 310 24.11 16.18 -25.06
C GLN A 310 23.90 15.29 -26.29
N GLY A 311 22.70 14.75 -26.46
CA GLY A 311 22.36 13.91 -27.61
C GLY A 311 21.55 14.66 -28.67
N ARG A 312 21.47 14.10 -29.89
CA ARG A 312 20.63 14.67 -30.97
C ARG A 312 19.14 14.71 -30.62
N ALA A 313 18.70 13.81 -29.74
CA ALA A 313 17.34 13.75 -29.22
C ALA A 313 17.06 14.77 -28.08
N GLY A 314 18.08 15.55 -27.68
CA GLY A 314 18.00 16.51 -26.59
C GLY A 314 18.83 16.09 -25.36
N PRO A 315 18.97 17.00 -24.37
CA PRO A 315 19.81 16.76 -23.22
C PRO A 315 19.17 15.79 -22.22
N LEU A 316 19.92 14.79 -21.75
CA LEU A 316 19.53 13.97 -20.59
C LEU A 316 20.46 14.24 -19.40
N LEU A 317 19.94 14.03 -18.20
CA LEU A 317 20.74 14.02 -16.97
C LEU A 317 20.79 12.59 -16.44
N LEU A 318 21.97 11.97 -16.42
CA LEU A 318 22.14 10.56 -16.07
C LEU A 318 22.70 10.43 -14.65
N GLN A 319 22.06 9.65 -13.78
CA GLN A 319 22.58 9.42 -12.43
C GLN A 319 23.94 8.72 -12.48
N ALA A 320 24.96 9.35 -11.88
CA ALA A 320 26.33 8.82 -11.91
C ALA A 320 26.43 7.43 -11.26
N CYS A 321 25.70 7.20 -10.16
CA CYS A 321 25.67 5.92 -9.45
C CYS A 321 24.89 4.81 -10.17
N ARG A 322 24.29 5.09 -11.34
CA ARG A 322 23.51 4.14 -12.14
C ARG A 322 24.08 3.90 -13.55
N LEU A 323 25.25 4.46 -13.87
CA LEU A 323 25.85 4.29 -15.20
C LEU A 323 26.10 2.81 -15.54
N GLU A 324 26.49 1.98 -14.57
CA GLU A 324 26.67 0.55 -14.81
C GLU A 324 25.34 -0.17 -15.10
N ASP A 325 24.23 0.23 -14.48
CA ASP A 325 22.89 -0.32 -14.76
C ASP A 325 22.43 0.07 -16.16
N MET A 326 22.61 1.36 -16.51
CA MET A 326 22.32 1.87 -17.84
C MET A 326 23.17 1.16 -18.90
N ALA A 327 24.47 0.96 -18.66
CA ALA A 327 25.34 0.25 -19.60
C ALA A 327 24.89 -1.20 -19.85
N THR A 328 24.43 -1.90 -18.81
CA THR A 328 23.85 -3.24 -18.94
C THR A 328 22.56 -3.23 -19.76
N ALA A 329 21.66 -2.27 -19.51
CA ALA A 329 20.43 -2.13 -20.29
C ALA A 329 20.71 -1.80 -21.77
N ILE A 330 21.64 -0.88 -22.04
CA ILE A 330 22.04 -0.49 -23.40
C ILE A 330 22.59 -1.69 -24.16
N GLY A 331 23.55 -2.41 -23.57
CA GLY A 331 24.18 -3.55 -24.23
C GLY A 331 23.29 -4.79 -24.34
N GLY A 332 22.32 -4.96 -23.45
CA GLY A 332 21.41 -6.11 -23.46
C GLY A 332 20.13 -5.92 -24.27
N ARG A 333 19.54 -4.71 -24.20
CA ARG A 333 18.18 -4.43 -24.70
C ARG A 333 18.09 -3.19 -25.60
N ALA A 334 19.20 -2.49 -25.84
CA ALA A 334 19.23 -1.23 -26.58
C ALA A 334 18.30 -0.15 -25.98
N THR A 335 18.11 -0.17 -24.65
CA THR A 335 17.36 0.85 -23.90
C THR A 335 18.27 1.54 -22.87
N MET A 336 17.84 2.71 -22.38
CA MET A 336 18.51 3.39 -21.25
C MET A 336 18.30 2.69 -19.91
N GLY A 337 17.44 1.67 -19.85
CA GLY A 337 16.99 1.04 -18.62
C GLY A 337 15.96 1.90 -17.87
N SER A 338 15.72 1.56 -16.60
CA SER A 338 14.71 2.20 -15.75
C SER A 338 14.69 3.71 -15.89
N SER A 339 13.52 4.29 -16.13
CA SER A 339 13.32 5.74 -16.26
C SER A 339 13.71 6.52 -14.99
N GLU A 340 13.95 5.82 -13.86
CA GLU A 340 14.51 6.41 -12.66
C GLU A 340 16.02 6.73 -12.77
N HIS A 341 16.75 6.14 -13.72
CA HIS A 341 18.20 6.30 -13.81
C HIS A 341 18.60 7.62 -14.47
N TYR A 342 17.65 8.36 -15.04
CA TYR A 342 17.91 9.59 -15.76
C TYR A 342 16.72 10.54 -15.70
N PHE A 343 16.99 11.82 -15.95
CA PHE A 343 15.97 12.83 -16.16
C PHE A 343 15.90 13.22 -17.62
N ARG A 344 14.68 13.32 -18.11
CA ARG A 344 14.33 13.76 -19.45
C ARG A 344 13.98 15.24 -19.45
N PRO A 345 14.24 15.94 -20.55
CA PRO A 345 13.79 17.29 -20.72
C PRO A 345 12.24 17.37 -20.69
N THR A 346 11.66 18.30 -19.95
CA THR A 346 10.19 18.49 -19.89
C THR A 346 9.79 19.98 -19.84
N ARG A 347 8.51 20.25 -20.03
CA ARG A 347 7.79 21.47 -19.66
C ARG A 347 6.61 21.13 -18.74
N LEU A 348 6.16 22.09 -17.96
CA LEU A 348 5.03 21.92 -17.04
C LEU A 348 3.71 21.55 -17.73
N ALA A 349 3.55 21.95 -18.99
CA ALA A 349 2.38 21.62 -19.81
C ALA A 349 2.48 20.26 -20.50
N ASP A 350 3.66 19.63 -20.52
CA ASP A 350 3.86 18.37 -21.22
C ASP A 350 3.10 17.24 -20.51
N PRO A 351 2.58 16.25 -21.26
CA PRO A 351 2.07 15.02 -20.68
C PRO A 351 3.22 14.21 -20.05
N PHE A 352 2.86 13.30 -19.15
CA PHE A 352 3.83 12.30 -18.69
C PHE A 352 4.23 11.37 -19.84
N PRO A 353 5.51 10.96 -19.91
CA PRO A 353 5.94 9.96 -20.87
C PRO A 353 5.19 8.65 -20.60
N GLY A 354 4.82 7.93 -21.67
CA GLY A 354 4.35 6.54 -21.53
C GLY A 354 5.53 5.68 -21.09
N GLU A 355 5.48 5.14 -19.88
CA GLU A 355 6.56 4.32 -19.32
C GLU A 355 6.28 2.84 -19.53
N ASP A 356 7.21 2.16 -20.19
CA ASP A 356 7.49 0.75 -19.92
C ASP A 356 8.58 0.64 -18.83
N SER A 357 8.78 -0.57 -18.32
CA SER A 357 9.76 -0.89 -17.28
C SER A 357 11.22 -0.80 -17.75
N ASP A 358 11.47 -0.86 -19.06
CA ASP A 358 12.78 -0.81 -19.71
C ASP A 358 13.20 0.61 -20.14
N GLY A 359 12.30 1.59 -19.99
CA GLY A 359 12.53 3.00 -20.23
C GLY A 359 12.56 3.37 -21.71
N MET A 360 13.33 4.41 -22.05
CA MET A 360 13.44 4.87 -23.44
C MET A 360 14.49 4.10 -24.21
N ALA A 361 14.35 4.06 -25.53
CA ALA A 361 15.41 3.60 -26.43
C ALA A 361 16.74 4.33 -26.15
N ALA A 362 17.85 3.59 -26.21
CA ALA A 362 19.18 4.15 -26.04
C ALA A 362 19.49 5.13 -27.17
N PRO A 363 20.07 6.30 -26.88
CA PRO A 363 20.67 7.18 -27.89
C PRO A 363 21.78 6.46 -28.67
N ALA A 364 22.22 7.09 -29.77
CA ALA A 364 23.39 6.63 -30.49
C ALA A 364 24.62 6.58 -29.55
N PHE A 365 25.49 5.60 -29.76
CA PHE A 365 26.62 5.35 -28.86
C PHE A 365 27.53 6.58 -28.70
N GLU A 366 27.79 7.27 -29.81
CA GLU A 366 28.57 8.50 -29.88
C GLU A 366 27.97 9.68 -29.10
N ASP A 367 26.67 9.65 -28.81
CA ASP A 367 25.98 10.68 -28.03
C ASP A 367 26.08 10.41 -26.51
N LEU A 368 26.54 9.23 -26.09
CA LEU A 368 26.67 8.87 -24.67
C LEU A 368 27.88 9.58 -24.03
N PRO A 369 27.86 9.88 -22.72
CA PRO A 369 29.05 10.38 -22.03
C PRO A 369 30.19 9.36 -22.09
N ALA A 370 31.44 9.81 -22.15
CA ALA A 370 32.63 8.96 -22.20
C ALA A 370 32.68 7.94 -21.05
N ALA A 371 32.26 8.35 -19.85
CA ALA A 371 32.13 7.47 -18.69
C ALA A 371 31.16 6.29 -18.94
N LEU A 372 30.05 6.53 -19.66
CA LEU A 372 29.07 5.50 -20.00
C LEU A 372 29.54 4.65 -21.19
N GLN A 373 30.16 5.27 -22.20
CA GLN A 373 30.76 4.58 -23.34
C GLN A 373 31.78 3.52 -22.88
N ALA A 374 32.66 3.88 -21.94
CA ALA A 374 33.64 2.96 -21.37
C ALA A 374 33.00 1.73 -20.70
N LEU A 375 31.85 1.92 -20.04
CA LEU A 375 31.11 0.83 -19.38
C LEU A 375 30.35 -0.05 -20.36
N VAL A 376 29.82 0.52 -21.45
CA VAL A 376 29.16 -0.22 -22.53
C VAL A 376 30.16 -1.10 -23.27
N HIS A 377 31.41 -0.63 -23.45
CA HIS A 377 32.49 -1.41 -24.08
C HIS A 377 33.14 -2.48 -23.18
N ARG A 378 32.82 -2.52 -21.89
CA ARG A 378 33.32 -3.58 -21.00
C ARG A 378 32.81 -4.94 -21.48
N GLU A 379 33.69 -5.93 -21.52
CA GLU A 379 33.32 -7.31 -21.86
C GLU A 379 32.15 -7.78 -20.97
N PRO A 380 31.10 -8.39 -21.55
CA PRO A 380 30.00 -8.94 -20.78
C PRO A 380 30.51 -9.96 -19.76
N LEU A 381 29.97 -9.94 -18.55
CA LEU A 381 30.26 -10.98 -17.58
C LEU A 381 29.64 -12.28 -18.08
N ARG A 382 30.41 -13.37 -18.01
CA ARG A 382 29.98 -14.73 -18.37
C ARG A 382 29.97 -15.56 -17.10
N ALA A 383 28.78 -15.91 -16.63
CA ALA A 383 28.57 -16.67 -15.42
C ALA A 383 28.08 -18.08 -15.77
N THR A 384 28.65 -19.10 -15.13
CA THR A 384 28.25 -20.50 -15.31
C THR A 384 27.35 -20.91 -14.16
N ILE A 385 26.19 -21.50 -14.46
CA ILE A 385 25.32 -22.10 -13.45
C ILE A 385 26.06 -23.27 -12.81
N VAL A 386 26.28 -23.21 -11.51
CA VAL A 386 26.94 -24.28 -10.73
C VAL A 386 25.94 -25.10 -9.93
N GLU A 387 24.75 -24.56 -9.65
CA GLU A 387 23.69 -25.24 -8.91
C GLU A 387 22.31 -24.71 -9.33
N VAL A 388 21.34 -25.61 -9.39
CA VAL A 388 19.94 -25.30 -9.66
C VAL A 388 19.15 -25.66 -8.40
N GLY A 389 18.40 -24.71 -7.88
CA GLY A 389 17.54 -24.89 -6.72
C GLY A 389 16.37 -25.82 -7.00
N ALA A 390 15.65 -26.17 -5.94
CA ALA A 390 14.40 -26.92 -6.08
C ALA A 390 13.40 -26.10 -6.91
N ALA A 391 12.71 -26.75 -7.85
CA ALA A 391 11.61 -26.13 -8.55
C ALA A 391 10.53 -25.67 -7.55
N PRO A 392 9.96 -24.47 -7.73
CA PRO A 392 8.91 -24.04 -6.83
C PRO A 392 7.73 -25.01 -6.88
N THR A 393 7.19 -25.27 -5.69
CA THR A 393 6.04 -26.17 -5.49
C THR A 393 4.71 -25.47 -5.73
N ASP A 394 4.71 -24.14 -5.72
CA ASP A 394 3.59 -23.32 -6.11
C ASP A 394 3.53 -23.23 -7.65
N PRO A 395 2.45 -23.67 -8.30
CA PRO A 395 2.29 -23.57 -9.74
C PRO A 395 2.22 -22.12 -10.24
N ASP A 396 1.92 -21.14 -9.39
CA ASP A 396 1.89 -19.72 -9.75
C ASP A 396 3.29 -19.07 -9.74
N ASP A 397 4.31 -19.76 -9.22
CA ASP A 397 5.70 -19.28 -9.22
C ASP A 397 6.43 -19.77 -10.48
N SER A 398 6.73 -18.80 -11.36
CA SER A 398 7.41 -19.00 -12.64
C SER A 398 8.92 -18.84 -12.57
N THR A 399 9.52 -18.81 -11.37
CA THR A 399 10.95 -18.52 -11.18
C THR A 399 11.71 -19.67 -10.53
N VAL A 400 12.80 -20.11 -11.14
CA VAL A 400 13.72 -21.09 -10.54
C VAL A 400 15.00 -20.39 -10.10
N MET A 401 15.35 -20.53 -8.83
CA MET A 401 16.63 -20.02 -8.32
C MET A 401 17.79 -20.89 -8.80
N VAL A 402 18.83 -20.27 -9.32
CA VAL A 402 20.10 -20.90 -9.69
C VAL A 402 21.25 -20.13 -9.07
N TRP A 403 22.38 -20.78 -8.80
CA TRP A 403 23.59 -20.11 -8.33
C TRP A 403 24.68 -20.22 -9.38
N VAL A 404 25.40 -19.13 -9.59
CA VAL A 404 26.48 -19.03 -10.58
C VAL A 404 27.85 -18.93 -9.92
N ASP A 405 28.90 -19.24 -10.68
CA ASP A 405 30.31 -19.17 -10.26
C ASP A 405 30.87 -17.76 -10.03
N LEU A 406 30.09 -16.73 -10.37
CA LEU A 406 30.44 -15.32 -10.14
C LEU A 406 29.65 -14.74 -8.96
N GLY A 407 30.25 -13.77 -8.27
CA GLY A 407 29.64 -13.00 -7.21
C GLY A 407 29.70 -11.49 -7.43
N SER A 408 29.43 -10.73 -6.36
CA SER A 408 29.52 -9.27 -6.41
C SER A 408 30.97 -8.76 -6.54
N GLU A 409 31.96 -9.52 -6.09
CA GLU A 409 33.39 -9.17 -6.29
C GLU A 409 33.77 -9.22 -7.79
N ASP A 410 33.06 -10.02 -8.58
CA ASP A 410 33.23 -10.13 -10.04
C ASP A 410 32.41 -9.09 -10.82
N GLY A 411 31.56 -8.32 -10.12
CA GLY A 411 30.72 -7.27 -10.69
C GLY A 411 29.25 -7.63 -10.87
N LEU A 412 28.78 -8.77 -10.35
CA LEU A 412 27.34 -9.04 -10.31
C LEU A 412 26.63 -8.11 -9.30
N ARG A 413 25.45 -7.60 -9.67
CA ARG A 413 24.69 -6.63 -8.87
C ARG A 413 23.24 -7.06 -8.72
N MET A 414 22.60 -6.67 -7.63
CA MET A 414 21.17 -6.94 -7.39
C MET A 414 20.33 -6.48 -8.58
N ASN A 415 19.33 -7.27 -8.98
CA ASN A 415 18.45 -7.02 -10.12
C ASN A 415 19.16 -6.90 -11.47
N MET A 416 20.44 -7.25 -11.57
CA MET A 416 21.13 -7.25 -12.85
C MET A 416 20.59 -8.40 -13.70
N PRO A 417 20.20 -8.16 -14.96
CA PRO A 417 19.70 -9.19 -15.84
C PRO A 417 20.85 -10.07 -16.35
N LEU A 418 20.59 -11.36 -16.50
CA LEU A 418 21.45 -12.30 -17.22
C LEU A 418 20.61 -13.13 -18.19
N ILE A 419 21.19 -13.40 -19.36
CA ILE A 419 20.52 -14.08 -20.46
C ILE A 419 21.41 -15.17 -21.03
N SER A 420 20.83 -16.20 -21.63
CA SER A 420 21.62 -17.17 -22.39
C SER A 420 22.31 -16.52 -23.61
N PRO A 421 23.57 -16.89 -23.93
CA PRO A 421 24.21 -16.53 -25.19
C PRO A 421 23.39 -16.98 -26.40
N LYS A 422 23.50 -16.29 -27.54
CA LYS A 422 22.79 -16.64 -28.79
C LYS A 422 23.06 -18.08 -29.27
N SER A 423 24.24 -18.62 -28.95
CA SER A 423 24.63 -19.99 -29.29
C SER A 423 24.12 -21.06 -28.32
N SER A 424 23.46 -20.65 -27.23
CA SER A 424 22.94 -21.55 -26.21
C SER A 424 21.77 -22.38 -26.76
N PRO A 425 21.66 -23.67 -26.41
CA PRO A 425 20.48 -24.48 -26.72
C PRO A 425 19.24 -24.07 -25.90
N ARG A 426 19.42 -23.23 -24.87
CA ARG A 426 18.36 -22.70 -24.00
C ARG A 426 18.27 -21.19 -24.10
N ALA A 427 17.06 -20.66 -24.00
CA ALA A 427 16.78 -19.23 -23.95
C ALA A 427 16.46 -18.82 -22.49
N LEU A 428 17.43 -18.94 -21.59
CA LEU A 428 17.24 -18.57 -20.19
C LEU A 428 17.29 -17.05 -20.04
N HIS A 429 16.44 -16.52 -19.17
CA HIS A 429 16.37 -15.12 -18.82
C HIS A 429 16.08 -14.99 -17.33
N GLY A 430 16.78 -14.10 -16.64
CA GLY A 430 16.54 -13.88 -15.22
C GLY A 430 17.35 -12.76 -14.63
N TRP A 431 17.23 -12.58 -13.31
CA TRP A 431 17.86 -11.48 -12.58
C TRP A 431 18.55 -11.96 -11.32
N VAL A 432 19.65 -11.30 -10.95
CA VAL A 432 20.31 -11.53 -9.66
C VAL A 432 19.34 -11.15 -8.53
N TRP A 433 19.01 -12.13 -7.68
CA TRP A 433 18.09 -11.98 -6.54
C TRP A 433 18.80 -12.14 -5.21
N GLU A 434 19.88 -12.94 -5.17
CA GLU A 434 20.72 -13.09 -3.99
C GLU A 434 22.13 -12.63 -4.31
N VAL A 435 22.58 -11.58 -3.61
CA VAL A 435 23.92 -11.06 -3.78
C VAL A 435 24.84 -11.65 -2.73
N SER A 436 25.95 -12.23 -3.18
CA SER A 436 27.02 -12.74 -2.33
C SER A 436 28.38 -12.44 -2.97
N PRO A 437 29.45 -12.22 -2.18
CA PRO A 437 30.76 -11.84 -2.70
C PRO A 437 31.29 -12.72 -3.83
N ARG A 438 31.06 -14.04 -3.76
CA ARG A 438 31.67 -15.03 -4.67
C ARG A 438 30.68 -15.89 -5.45
N ARG A 439 29.38 -15.82 -5.13
CA ARG A 439 28.38 -16.73 -5.69
C ARG A 439 26.97 -16.16 -5.59
N CYS A 440 26.52 -15.44 -6.61
CA CYS A 440 25.17 -14.88 -6.59
C CYS A 440 24.12 -15.91 -6.99
N GLY A 441 22.91 -15.71 -6.46
CA GLY A 441 21.70 -16.41 -6.89
C GLY A 441 20.93 -15.60 -7.92
N ILE A 442 20.46 -16.26 -8.98
CA ILE A 442 19.70 -15.70 -10.08
C ILE A 442 18.33 -16.38 -10.10
N GLY A 443 17.26 -15.58 -10.11
CA GLY A 443 15.91 -16.07 -10.39
C GLY A 443 15.72 -16.13 -11.91
N ILE A 444 15.60 -17.34 -12.45
CA ILE A 444 15.40 -17.60 -13.88
C ILE A 444 13.91 -17.84 -14.15
N GLU A 445 13.34 -17.09 -15.08
CA GLU A 445 11.98 -17.35 -15.57
C GLU A 445 11.94 -18.66 -16.34
N VAL A 446 10.95 -19.50 -16.02
CA VAL A 446 10.76 -20.81 -16.64
C VAL A 446 9.35 -20.99 -17.16
N GLU A 447 9.24 -21.63 -18.32
CA GLU A 447 7.97 -22.08 -18.87
C GLU A 447 7.60 -23.46 -18.32
N ARG A 448 6.30 -23.72 -18.14
CA ARG A 448 5.77 -25.01 -17.71
C ARG A 448 4.79 -25.55 -18.75
N ASP A 449 4.77 -26.88 -18.93
CA ASP A 449 3.80 -27.55 -19.78
C ASP A 449 2.44 -27.75 -19.08
N GLU A 450 1.47 -28.33 -19.79
CA GLU A 450 0.12 -28.63 -19.27
C GLU A 450 0.12 -29.54 -18.03
N THR A 451 1.23 -30.25 -17.76
CA THR A 451 1.41 -31.12 -16.59
C THR A 451 2.08 -30.40 -15.41
N GLY A 452 2.46 -29.13 -15.60
CA GLY A 452 3.18 -28.32 -14.63
C GLY A 452 4.68 -28.58 -14.60
N ALA A 453 5.21 -29.40 -15.52
CA ALA A 453 6.64 -29.69 -15.60
C ALA A 453 7.38 -28.54 -16.31
N ILE A 454 8.56 -28.18 -15.81
CA ILE A 454 9.39 -27.13 -16.40
C ILE A 454 9.91 -27.59 -17.76
N VAL A 455 9.64 -26.80 -18.81
CA VAL A 455 10.11 -27.03 -20.17
C VAL A 455 11.40 -26.25 -20.37
N ASN A 456 12.46 -26.94 -20.81
CA ASN A 456 13.75 -26.34 -21.14
C ASN A 456 14.41 -25.47 -20.05
N GLY A 457 14.13 -25.74 -18.77
CA GLY A 457 14.66 -24.97 -17.63
C GLY A 457 16.18 -25.05 -17.44
N PRO A 458 16.71 -24.28 -16.48
CA PRO A 458 18.14 -24.13 -16.26
C PRO A 458 18.81 -25.42 -15.78
N GLN A 459 20.07 -25.62 -16.19
CA GLN A 459 20.91 -26.75 -15.80
C GLN A 459 22.30 -26.29 -15.34
N ALA A 460 22.92 -27.07 -14.45
CA ALA A 460 24.32 -26.85 -14.10
C ALA A 460 25.20 -27.00 -15.36
N GLY A 461 26.10 -26.05 -15.57
CA GLY A 461 26.93 -25.91 -16.76
C GLY A 461 26.38 -24.94 -17.81
N ASP A 462 25.12 -24.51 -17.73
CA ASP A 462 24.60 -23.48 -18.61
C ASP A 462 25.32 -22.14 -18.35
N VAL A 463 25.59 -21.40 -19.43
CA VAL A 463 26.26 -20.10 -19.37
C VAL A 463 25.21 -19.00 -19.52
N LEU A 464 25.36 -17.98 -18.69
CA LEU A 464 24.57 -16.76 -18.69
C LEU A 464 25.49 -15.56 -18.90
N VAL A 465 25.02 -14.57 -19.66
CA VAL A 465 25.77 -13.35 -19.99
C VAL A 465 24.95 -12.12 -19.64
N THR A 466 25.63 -11.05 -19.23
CA THR A 466 24.96 -9.79 -18.85
C THR A 466 24.44 -8.99 -20.03
N ARG A 467 24.90 -9.29 -21.25
CA ARG A 467 24.58 -8.59 -22.51
C ARG A 467 24.62 -9.61 -23.66
N ALA A 468 23.86 -9.37 -24.72
CA ALA A 468 23.84 -10.27 -25.87
C ALA A 468 25.18 -10.22 -26.63
N ASP A 469 25.77 -11.39 -26.89
CA ASP A 469 26.96 -11.55 -27.74
C ASP A 469 26.68 -11.20 -29.22
#